data_AF-A0A371B0Z4-F1
#
_entry.id   AF-A0A371B0Z4-F1
#
_cell.length_a   1.000
_cell.length_b   1.000
_cell.length_c   1.000
_cell.angle_alpha   90.00
_cell.angle_beta   90.00
_cell.angle_gamma   90.00
#
_symmetry.space_group_name_H-M   'P 1'
#
loop_
_entity.id
_entity.type
_entity.pdbx_description
1 polymer ?
#
loop_
_entity_poly.entity_id
_entity_poly.type
_entity_poly.pdbx_seq_one_letter_code
_entity_poly.pdbx_strand_id
1 'polypeptide(L)' 'MQLHCYPATLSSIRAFGAPLICAACGDRLIAPMASAFVEGGEIRHYWECEACGATSSSSIALDRREPGRREE' A
#
# COMPACT_ATOMS: atom_id res chain seq x y z
N MET A 1 -18.57 14.87 -1.49
CA MET A 1 -17.65 13.75 -1.21
C MET A 1 -16.55 14.27 -0.31
N GLN A 2 -16.47 13.80 0.94
CA GLN A 2 -15.34 14.10 1.82
C GLN A 2 -14.32 12.98 1.66
N LEU A 3 -13.12 13.32 1.17
CA LEU A 3 -11.99 12.41 1.15
C LEU A 3 -11.33 12.52 2.52
N HIS A 4 -11.52 11.50 3.37
CA HIS A 4 -10.81 11.40 4.63
C HIS A 4 -9.32 11.16 4.34
N CYS A 5 -8.51 12.20 4.48
CA CYS A 5 -7.06 12.08 4.42
C CYS A 5 -6.56 11.46 5.73
N TYR A 6 -6.27 10.17 5.73
CA TYR A 6 -5.65 9.48 6.85
C TYR A 6 -4.16 9.86 6.92
N PRO A 7 -3.65 10.37 8.06
CA PRO A 7 -2.22 10.58 8.21
C PRO A 7 -1.53 9.22 8.26
N ALA A 8 -0.76 8.90 7.22
CA ALA A 8 0.06 7.70 7.20
C ALA A 8 1.07 7.75 8.37
N THR A 9 1.15 6.69 9.17
CA THR A 9 2.21 6.57 10.18
C THR A 9 3.58 6.45 9.49
N LEU A 10 4.69 6.78 10.19
CA LEU A 10 6.03 6.64 9.62
C LEU A 10 6.36 5.21 9.18
N SER A 11 5.81 4.20 9.87
CA SER A 11 5.91 2.79 9.46
C SER A 11 5.15 2.53 8.15
N SER A 12 3.97 3.12 7.99
CA SER A 12 3.19 3.05 6.75
C SER A 12 3.87 3.82 5.61
N ILE A 13 4.49 4.98 5.87
CA ILE A 13 5.22 5.77 4.86
C ILE A 13 6.38 4.97 4.27
N ARG A 14 7.08 4.14 5.05
CA ARG A 14 8.15 3.28 4.49
C ARG A 14 7.60 2.23 3.51
N ALA A 15 6.37 1.77 3.70
CA ALA A 15 5.71 0.85 2.77
C ALA A 15 5.34 1.52 1.43
N PHE A 16 5.12 2.85 1.43
CA PHE A 16 4.82 3.62 0.21
C PHE A 16 6.04 4.36 -0.38
N GLY A 17 7.10 4.58 0.40
CA GLY A 17 8.23 5.44 0.05
C GLY A 17 9.47 4.72 -0.47
N ALA A 18 9.57 3.40 -0.29
CA ALA A 18 10.62 2.61 -0.90
C ALA A 18 10.25 2.31 -2.37
N PRO A 19 11.13 2.60 -3.36
CA PRO A 19 10.86 2.26 -4.74
C PRO A 19 10.75 0.75 -4.88
N LEU A 20 9.60 0.26 -5.33
CA LEU A 20 9.39 -1.15 -5.60
C LEU A 20 10.07 -1.50 -6.92
N ILE A 21 10.86 -2.58 -6.93
CA ILE A 21 11.65 -2.99 -8.10
C ILE A 21 11.07 -4.28 -8.66
N CYS A 22 10.93 -4.36 -9.98
CA CYS A 22 10.51 -5.56 -10.67
C CYS A 22 11.56 -6.67 -10.46
N ALA A 23 11.14 -7.80 -9.88
CA ALA A 23 12.03 -8.95 -9.65
C ALA A 23 12.53 -9.61 -10.95
N ALA A 24 11.86 -9.37 -12.08
CA ALA A 24 12.21 -9.97 -13.36
C ALA A 24 13.29 -9.19 -14.13
N CYS A 25 13.15 -7.86 -14.22
CA CYS A 25 14.05 -7.03 -15.04
C CYS A 25 14.81 -5.96 -14.25
N GLY A 26 14.51 -5.76 -12.97
CA GLY A 26 15.14 -4.74 -12.14
C GLY A 26 14.62 -3.30 -12.38
N ASP A 27 13.62 -3.12 -13.25
CA ASP A 27 13.05 -1.80 -13.50
C ASP A 27 12.12 -1.35 -12.36
N ARG A 28 11.88 -0.04 -12.26
CA ARG A 28 11.06 0.56 -11.20
C ARG A 28 9.57 0.34 -11.46
N LEU A 29 8.86 -0.07 -10.42
CA LEU A 29 7.41 -0.08 -10.38
C LEU A 29 6.95 1.27 -9.79
N ILE A 30 6.33 2.10 -10.62
CA ILE A 30 5.96 3.49 -10.26
C ILE A 30 4.62 3.56 -9.54
N ALA A 31 3.61 2.87 -10.06
CA ALA A 31 2.27 2.84 -9.48
C ALA A 31 1.64 1.44 -9.64
N PRO A 32 0.83 1.00 -8.67
CA PRO A 32 0.06 -0.22 -8.83
C PRO A 32 -1.09 0.01 -9.83
N MET A 33 -1.40 -1.01 -10.62
CA MET A 33 -2.54 -0.98 -11.53
C MET A 33 -3.87 -0.93 -10.78
N ALA A 34 -3.94 -1.61 -9.63
CA ALA A 34 -5.13 -1.68 -8.81
C ALA A 34 -4.76 -1.83 -7.35
N SER A 35 -5.63 -1.32 -6.47
CA SER A 35 -5.53 -1.52 -5.03
C SER A 35 -6.86 -2.01 -4.48
N ALA A 36 -6.84 -2.98 -3.58
CA ALA A 36 -8.01 -3.52 -2.92
C ALA A 36 -7.88 -3.39 -1.40
N PHE A 37 -8.93 -2.92 -0.75
CA PHE A 37 -9.06 -3.05 0.70
C PHE A 37 -9.53 -4.46 1.02
N VAL A 38 -8.70 -5.20 1.74
CA VAL A 38 -8.96 -6.60 2.09
C VAL A 38 -9.50 -6.66 3.51
N GLU A 39 -10.46 -7.56 3.71
CA GLU A 39 -10.98 -7.86 5.04
C GLU A 39 -9.83 -8.25 5.98
N GLY A 40 -9.78 -7.63 7.17
CA GLY A 40 -8.64 -7.74 8.09
C GLY A 40 -7.79 -6.46 8.21
N GLY A 41 -8.12 -5.40 7.47
CA GLY A 41 -7.42 -4.12 7.57
C GLY A 41 -6.11 -4.11 6.81
N GLU A 42 -6.06 -4.74 5.64
CA GLU A 42 -4.90 -4.70 4.75
C GLU A 42 -5.26 -4.02 3.44
N ILE A 43 -4.30 -3.33 2.83
CA ILE A 43 -4.39 -2.90 1.44
C ILE A 43 -3.50 -3.81 0.60
N ARG A 44 -4.07 -4.43 -0.42
CA ARG A 44 -3.31 -5.19 -1.42
C ARG A 44 -3.16 -4.37 -2.69
N HIS A 45 -1.92 -4.21 -3.14
CA HIS A 45 -1.56 -3.56 -4.39
C HIS A 45 -1.20 -4.62 -5.44
N TYR A 46 -1.76 -4.47 -6.64
CA TYR A 46 -1.43 -5.30 -7.80
C TYR A 46 -0.57 -4.48 -8.76
N TRP A 47 0.52 -5.06 -9.22
CA TRP A 47 1.54 -4.40 -10.02
C TRP A 47 1.69 -5.10 -11.36
N GLU A 48 1.99 -4.31 -12.39
CA GLU A 48 2.49 -4.78 -13.67
C GLU A 48 3.68 -3.90 -14.05
N CYS A 49 4.78 -4.53 -14.45
CA CYS A 49 5.97 -3.81 -14.89
C CYS A 49 5.78 -3.27 -16.30
N GLU A 50 5.88 -1.96 -16.48
CA GLU A 50 5.75 -1.33 -17.80
C GLU A 50 6.83 -1.79 -18.80
N ALA A 51 8.02 -2.16 -18.32
CA ALA A 51 9.12 -2.58 -19.19
C ALA A 51 9.02 -4.04 -19.67
N CYS A 52 8.52 -4.97 -18.84
CA CYS A 52 8.54 -6.40 -19.15
C CYS A 52 7.20 -7.12 -19.03
N GLY A 53 6.15 -6.45 -18.56
CA GLY A 53 4.81 -7.01 -18.36
C GLY A 53 4.70 -7.99 -17.18
N ALA A 54 5.76 -8.18 -16.38
CA ALA A 54 5.72 -9.06 -15.22
C ALA A 54 4.77 -8.51 -14.15
N THR A 55 3.90 -9.38 -13.63
CA THR A 55 2.93 -9.02 -12.60
C THR A 55 3.40 -9.44 -11.21
N SER A 56 3.04 -8.67 -10.20
CA SER A 56 3.32 -8.98 -8.80
C SER A 56 2.28 -8.35 -7.87
N SER A 57 2.36 -8.65 -6.57
CA SER A 57 1.48 -8.06 -5.55
C SER A 57 2.25 -7.71 -4.28
N SER A 58 1.85 -6.62 -3.62
CA SER A 58 2.32 -6.27 -2.27
C SER A 58 1.14 -6.01 -1.33
N SER A 59 1.36 -6.19 -0.02
CA SER A 59 0.36 -5.94 1.02
C SER A 59 0.90 -4.93 2.04
N ILE A 60 0.03 -4.03 2.49
CA ILE A 60 0.30 -3.08 3.55
C ILE A 60 -0.74 -3.29 4.64
N ALA A 61 -0.28 -3.66 5.84
CA ALA A 61 -1.15 -3.73 7.00
C ALA A 61 -1.52 -2.31 7.44
N LEU A 62 -2.82 -2.07 7.61
CA LEU A 62 -3.34 -0.90 8.28
C LEU A 62 -3.45 -1.25 9.76
N ASP A 63 -2.73 -0.52 10.59
CA ASP A 63 -2.82 -0.62 12.02
C ASP A 63 -4.28 -0.39 12.46
N ARG A 64 -4.86 -1.41 13.09
CA ARG A 64 -6.17 -1.31 13.72
C ARG A 64 -6.02 -0.32 14.88
N ARG A 65 -6.49 0.92 14.70
CA ARG A 65 -6.59 1.87 15.81
C ARG A 65 -7.44 1.18 16.90
N GLU A 66 -6.87 0.98 18.09
CA GLU A 66 -7.71 0.70 19.26
C GLU A 66 -8.71 1.87 19.38
N PRO A 67 -10.02 1.61 19.57
CA PRO A 67 -10.99 2.68 19.74
C PRO A 67 -10.50 3.55 20.90
N GLY A 68 -10.27 4.84 20.61
CA GLY A 68 -9.75 5.80 21.58
C GLY A 68 -10.50 5.67 22.90
N ARG A 69 -9.74 5.52 23.98
CA ARG A 69 -10.20 5.66 25.36
C ARG A 69 -11.07 6.93 25.42
N ARG A 70 -12.33 6.80 25.84
CA ARG A 70 -13.18 7.95 26.17
C ARG A 70 -12.41 8.79 27.19
N GLU A 71 -12.11 10.04 26.83
CA GLU A 71 -11.77 11.05 27.82
C GLU A 71 -13.08 11.38 28.54
N GLU A 72 -13.13 11.07 29.84
CA GLU A 72 -14.20 11.49 30.77
C GLU A 72 -14.10 12.99 31.07
#